data_AF-A0A328Y7G3-F1
#
_entry.id   AF-A0A328Y7G3-F1
#
_cell.length_a   1.000
_cell.length_b   1.000
_cell.length_c   1.000
_cell.angle_alpha   90.00
_cell.angle_beta   90.00
_cell.angle_gamma   90.00
#
_symmetry.space_group_name_H-M   'P 1'
#
loop_
_entity.id
_entity.type
_entity.pdbx_description
1 polymer ?
#
loop_
_entity_poly.entity_id
_entity_poly.type
_entity_poly.pdbx_seq_one_letter_code
_entity_poly.pdbx_strand_id
1 'polypeptide(L)'
;MDYLSITEIWKYLKWLPKFILRRLFSKQRLADLVLIDVQARHESVRVDLGEVSTYTIWFQIINMTPFEIELDRAEFDFMCAGAKITKQYIKKERFKAGQVASFFIEGEISSPKADQIARLHDQNRSSISLHCEFNCGLHDFSKTRNNLDGVNVHFLNVQDRRQRLEHA
;
A
#
# COMPACT_ATOMS: atom_id res chain seq x y z
N MET A 1 -11.74 -17.56 31.01
CA MET A 1 -12.30 -16.34 30.39
C MET A 1 -12.10 -16.48 28.91
N ASP A 2 -13.19 -16.66 28.16
CA ASP A 2 -13.13 -16.86 26.72
C ASP A 2 -12.70 -15.57 26.04
N TYR A 3 -11.56 -15.59 25.36
CA TYR A 3 -11.13 -14.52 24.48
C TYR A 3 -12.04 -14.53 23.26
N LEU A 4 -13.19 -13.87 23.34
CA LEU A 4 -14.02 -13.57 22.17
C LEU A 4 -13.10 -12.89 21.15
N SER A 5 -13.00 -13.46 19.94
CA SER A 5 -12.18 -12.84 18.91
C SER A 5 -12.70 -11.43 18.66
N ILE A 6 -11.83 -10.48 18.33
CA ILE A 6 -12.22 -9.08 18.05
C ILE A 6 -13.41 -9.02 17.07
N THR A 7 -13.46 -9.96 16.12
CA THR A 7 -14.56 -10.17 15.18
C THR A 7 -15.91 -10.57 15.78
N GLU A 8 -15.94 -11.30 16.90
CA GLU A 8 -17.18 -11.69 17.59
C GLU A 8 -17.76 -10.54 18.40
N ILE A 9 -16.90 -9.76 19.07
CA ILE A 9 -17.30 -8.54 19.80
C ILE A 9 -18.00 -7.55 18.84
N TRP A 10 -17.51 -7.47 17.60
CA TRP A 10 -18.07 -6.60 16.57
C TRP A 10 -19.50 -6.97 16.13
N LYS A 11 -19.92 -8.24 16.23
CA LYS A 11 -21.29 -8.65 15.85
C LYS A 11 -22.33 -8.00 16.76
N TYR A 12 -22.04 -7.91 18.05
CA TYR A 12 -22.95 -7.32 19.04
C TYR A 12 -22.98 -5.79 18.96
N LEU A 13 -21.83 -5.16 18.67
CA LEU A 13 -21.74 -3.71 18.55
C LEU A 13 -22.51 -3.15 17.34
N LYS A 14 -22.65 -3.89 16.25
CA LYS A 14 -23.38 -3.44 15.05
C LYS A 14 -24.87 -3.16 15.25
N TRP A 15 -25.49 -3.73 16.28
CA TRP A 15 -26.91 -3.52 16.56
C TRP A 15 -27.20 -2.14 17.16
N LEU A 16 -26.17 -1.40 17.60
CA LEU A 16 -26.34 -0.07 18.17
C LEU A 16 -26.83 0.95 17.12
N PRO A 17 -27.65 1.93 17.53
CA PRO A 17 -28.04 3.06 16.69
C PRO A 17 -26.83 3.79 16.06
N LYS A 18 -26.99 4.25 14.82
CA LYS A 18 -25.91 4.91 14.05
C LYS A 18 -25.24 6.07 14.77
N PHE A 19 -25.97 6.86 15.57
CA PHE A 19 -25.38 7.99 16.31
C PHE A 19 -24.39 7.52 17.40
N ILE A 20 -24.66 6.39 18.05
CA ILE A 20 -23.74 5.77 19.03
C ILE A 20 -22.53 5.22 18.30
N LEU A 21 -22.74 4.53 17.17
CA LEU A 21 -21.67 3.98 16.35
C LEU A 21 -20.72 5.07 15.84
N ARG A 22 -21.25 6.19 15.32
CA ARG A 22 -20.44 7.34 14.88
C ARG A 22 -19.60 7.93 16.01
N ARG A 23 -20.10 7.93 17.25
CA ARG A 23 -19.37 8.40 18.42
C ARG A 23 -18.27 7.42 18.84
N LEU A 24 -18.53 6.11 18.78
CA LEU A 24 -17.57 5.07 19.16
C LEU A 24 -16.45 4.89 18.11
N PHE A 25 -16.80 5.00 16.83
CA PHE A 25 -15.92 4.81 15.68
C PHE A 25 -15.69 6.14 14.97
N SER A 26 -14.90 7.00 15.60
CA SER A 26 -14.41 8.22 14.95
C SER A 26 -13.59 7.89 13.69
N LYS A 27 -13.43 8.87 12.80
CA LYS A 27 -12.62 8.73 11.58
C LYS A 27 -11.20 8.21 11.88
N GLN A 28 -10.56 8.76 12.92
CA GLN A 28 -9.23 8.32 13.35
C GLN A 28 -9.23 6.86 13.81
N ARG A 29 -10.22 6.47 14.62
CA ARG A 29 -10.32 5.09 15.10
C ARG A 29 -10.55 4.09 13.96
N LEU A 30 -11.37 4.47 12.97
CA LEU A 30 -11.56 3.67 11.76
C LEU A 30 -10.25 3.53 10.99
N ALA A 31 -9.50 4.62 10.80
CA ALA A 31 -8.19 4.59 10.19
C ALA A 31 -7.23 3.66 10.95
N ASP A 32 -7.16 3.73 12.28
CA ASP A 32 -6.29 2.88 13.10
C ASP A 32 -6.61 1.39 12.97
N LEU A 33 -7.89 1.06 12.74
CA LEU A 33 -8.38 -0.31 12.55
C LEU A 33 -8.19 -0.85 11.11
N VAL A 34 -7.69 -0.05 10.18
CA VAL A 34 -7.27 -0.53 8.85
C VAL A 34 -5.76 -0.65 8.83
N LEU A 35 -5.23 -1.85 8.63
CA LEU A 35 -3.78 -2.06 8.44
C LEU A 35 -3.49 -2.18 6.96
N ILE A 36 -2.46 -1.47 6.50
CA ILE A 36 -1.95 -1.54 5.14
C ILE A 36 -0.43 -1.65 5.26
N ASP A 37 0.14 -2.63 4.58
CA ASP A 37 1.57 -2.87 4.54
C ASP A 37 1.99 -3.50 3.21
N VAL A 38 3.29 -3.50 2.92
CA VAL A 38 3.85 -4.29 1.82
C VAL A 38 3.73 -5.77 2.19
N GLN A 39 3.36 -6.60 1.22
CA GLN A 39 3.20 -8.03 1.48
C GLN A 39 4.54 -8.64 1.96
N ALA A 40 4.50 -9.52 2.97
CA ALA A 40 5.73 -10.08 3.55
C ALA A 40 6.30 -11.29 2.80
N ARG A 41 5.56 -11.86 1.83
CA ARG A 41 5.93 -13.07 1.09
C ARG A 41 6.03 -12.77 -0.39
N HIS A 42 6.96 -13.45 -1.09
CA HIS A 42 7.31 -13.26 -2.50
C HIS A 42 8.12 -11.98 -2.80
N GLU A 43 8.40 -11.72 -4.08
CA GLU A 43 8.96 -10.46 -4.59
C GLU A 43 7.90 -9.36 -4.52
N SER A 44 7.59 -8.92 -3.29
CA SER A 44 6.51 -7.96 -3.03
C SER A 44 6.74 -6.61 -3.68
N VAL A 45 7.99 -6.27 -3.96
CA VAL A 45 8.36 -5.12 -4.76
C VAL A 45 9.34 -5.57 -5.83
N ARG A 46 8.93 -5.42 -7.09
CA ARG A 46 9.72 -5.76 -8.26
C ARG A 46 9.94 -4.51 -9.11
N VAL A 47 11.18 -4.32 -9.55
CA VAL A 47 11.57 -3.25 -10.48
C VAL A 47 12.32 -3.90 -11.64
N ASP A 48 11.75 -3.82 -12.83
CA ASP A 48 12.36 -4.29 -14.06
C ASP A 48 12.97 -3.10 -14.80
N LEU A 49 14.29 -3.13 -15.01
CA LEU A 49 15.04 -2.09 -15.70
C LEU A 49 15.37 -2.45 -17.15
N GLY A 50 14.60 -3.36 -17.75
CA GLY A 50 14.70 -3.71 -19.18
C GLY A 50 14.38 -2.53 -20.11
N GLU A 51 14.18 -2.85 -21.41
CA GLU A 51 13.90 -1.86 -22.45
C GLU A 51 12.68 -0.99 -22.12
N VAL A 52 11.62 -1.63 -21.63
CA VAL A 52 10.47 -0.97 -21.03
C VAL A 52 10.57 -1.17 -19.51
N SER A 53 11.07 -0.14 -18.82
CA SER A 53 11.26 -0.22 -17.38
C SER A 53 9.93 -0.13 -16.65
N THR A 54 9.67 -1.05 -15.71
CA THR A 54 8.40 -1.17 -15.00
C THR A 54 8.61 -1.46 -13.52
N TYR A 55 7.57 -1.26 -12.72
CA TYR A 55 7.53 -1.69 -11.34
C TYR A 55 6.21 -2.36 -11.00
N THR A 56 6.26 -3.23 -9.99
CA THR A 56 5.08 -3.85 -9.37
C THR A 56 5.27 -3.85 -7.86
N ILE A 57 4.25 -3.41 -7.11
CA ILE A 57 4.25 -3.39 -5.65
C ILE A 57 2.97 -4.06 -5.15
N TRP A 58 3.13 -5.12 -4.36
CA TRP A 58 2.07 -5.87 -3.72
C TRP A 58 1.84 -5.37 -2.29
N PHE A 59 0.62 -4.96 -2.01
CA PHE A 59 0.18 -4.55 -0.68
C PHE A 59 -0.75 -5.60 -0.09
N GLN A 60 -0.70 -5.69 1.23
CA GLN A 60 -1.68 -6.38 2.04
C GLN A 60 -2.50 -5.34 2.81
N ILE A 61 -3.81 -5.53 2.81
CA ILE A 61 -4.75 -4.76 3.61
C ILE A 61 -5.53 -5.67 4.55
N ILE A 62 -5.68 -5.24 5.79
CA ILE A 62 -6.46 -5.94 6.82
C ILE A 62 -7.50 -4.96 7.35
N ASN A 63 -8.77 -5.27 7.12
CA ASN A 63 -9.88 -4.51 7.68
C ASN A 63 -10.25 -5.09 9.06
N MET A 64 -9.76 -4.47 10.14
CA MET A 64 -10.14 -4.85 11.52
C MET A 64 -11.34 -4.05 12.03
N THR A 65 -11.91 -3.17 11.21
CA THR A 65 -13.15 -2.46 11.57
C THR A 65 -14.31 -3.47 11.62
N PRO A 66 -15.37 -3.18 12.40
CA PRO A 66 -16.59 -3.97 12.30
C PRO A 66 -17.28 -3.76 10.95
N PHE A 67 -16.99 -2.73 10.17
CA PHE A 67 -17.76 -2.39 8.96
C PHE A 67 -17.09 -2.91 7.68
N GLU A 68 -17.87 -3.03 6.62
CA GLU A 68 -17.28 -3.10 5.28
C GLU A 68 -16.73 -1.71 4.94
N ILE A 69 -15.51 -1.67 4.43
CA ILE A 69 -14.86 -0.44 3.98
C ILE A 69 -14.66 -0.52 2.47
N GLU A 70 -14.84 0.59 1.77
CA GLU A 70 -14.55 0.76 0.35
C GLU A 70 -13.31 1.66 0.24
N LEU A 71 -12.25 1.18 -0.42
CA LEU A 71 -11.13 2.00 -0.84
C LEU A 71 -11.56 2.79 -2.08
N ASP A 72 -11.71 4.11 -1.95
CA ASP A 72 -12.14 4.98 -3.03
C ASP A 72 -10.98 5.36 -3.96
N ARG A 73 -9.86 5.76 -3.35
CA ARG A 73 -8.64 6.18 -4.04
C ARG A 73 -7.44 5.97 -3.12
N ALA A 74 -6.29 5.71 -3.74
CA ALA A 74 -5.01 5.71 -3.06
C ALA A 74 -3.95 6.44 -3.90
N GLU A 75 -3.03 7.09 -3.22
CA GLU A 75 -1.82 7.67 -3.80
C GLU A 75 -0.61 7.01 -3.15
N PHE A 76 0.33 6.60 -3.99
CA PHE A 76 1.54 5.91 -3.60
C PHE A 76 2.75 6.70 -4.09
N ASP A 77 3.67 6.94 -3.17
CA ASP A 77 4.97 7.52 -3.42
C ASP A 77 6.04 6.47 -3.13
N PHE A 78 6.60 5.90 -4.19
CA PHE A 78 7.69 4.93 -4.12
C PHE A 78 9.01 5.64 -4.37
N MET A 79 9.82 5.76 -3.32
CA MET A 79 11.21 6.19 -3.42
C MET A 79 12.06 4.96 -3.70
N CYS A 80 12.62 4.87 -4.90
CA CYS A 80 13.46 3.76 -5.32
C CYS A 80 14.82 4.27 -5.75
N ALA A 81 15.87 3.91 -5.01
CA ALA A 81 17.25 4.28 -5.32
C ALA A 81 17.49 5.79 -5.55
N GLY A 82 16.69 6.66 -4.93
CA GLY A 82 16.75 8.12 -5.11
C GLY A 82 15.84 8.68 -6.21
N ALA A 83 15.14 7.83 -6.96
CA ALA A 83 14.10 8.21 -7.90
C ALA A 83 12.72 8.12 -7.23
N LYS A 84 11.94 9.22 -7.27
CA LYS A 84 10.55 9.23 -6.79
C LYS A 84 9.60 8.80 -7.92
N ILE A 85 8.80 7.77 -7.67
CA ILE A 85 7.74 7.29 -8.54
C ILE A 85 6.40 7.49 -7.82
N THR A 86 5.53 8.34 -8.38
CA THR A 86 4.21 8.61 -7.81
C THR A 86 3.14 7.96 -8.68
N LYS A 87 2.18 7.28 -8.04
CA LYS A 87 1.06 6.62 -8.73
C LYS A 87 -0.23 6.84 -7.96
N GLN A 88 -1.26 7.24 -8.69
CA GLN A 88 -2.63 7.21 -8.20
C GLN A 88 -3.29 5.89 -8.61
N TYR A 89 -3.99 5.29 -7.66
CA TYR A 89 -4.79 4.09 -7.81
C TYR A 89 -6.24 4.45 -7.55
N ILE A 90 -7.06 4.39 -8.60
CA ILE A 90 -8.47 4.78 -8.55
C ILE A 90 -9.28 3.54 -8.96
N LYS A 91 -9.29 2.53 -8.10
CA LYS A 91 -10.15 1.37 -8.25
C LYS A 91 -10.88 1.14 -6.95
N LYS A 92 -12.21 1.22 -7.01
CA LYS A 92 -13.10 0.98 -5.89
C LYS A 92 -13.05 -0.49 -5.51
N GLU A 93 -12.48 -0.77 -4.34
CA GLU A 93 -12.39 -2.13 -3.80
C GLU A 93 -12.99 -2.19 -2.41
N ARG A 94 -13.79 -3.22 -2.16
CA ARG A 94 -14.50 -3.41 -0.89
C ARG A 94 -13.86 -4.51 -0.08
N PHE A 95 -13.64 -4.22 1.19
CA PHE A 95 -13.03 -5.13 2.16
C PHE A 95 -14.03 -5.39 3.29
N LYS A 96 -14.45 -6.65 3.43
CA LYS A 96 -15.34 -7.09 4.51
C LYS A 96 -14.65 -6.96 5.87
N ALA A 97 -15.46 -6.85 6.92
CA ALA A 97 -14.96 -6.85 8.29
C ALA A 97 -14.17 -8.13 8.59
N GLY A 98 -12.95 -7.98 9.11
CA GLY A 98 -12.00 -9.06 9.38
C GLY A 98 -11.28 -9.62 8.15
N GLN A 99 -11.53 -9.07 6.95
CA GLN A 99 -10.89 -9.57 5.73
C GLN A 99 -9.42 -9.17 5.68
N VAL A 100 -8.58 -10.15 5.34
CA VAL A 100 -7.21 -9.95 4.84
C VAL A 100 -7.28 -10.05 3.32
N ALA A 101 -6.84 -9.02 2.62
CA ALA A 101 -6.83 -8.99 1.17
C ALA A 101 -5.49 -8.45 0.65
N SER A 102 -5.26 -8.66 -0.64
CA SER A 102 -4.09 -8.16 -1.34
C SER A 102 -4.54 -7.39 -2.57
N PHE A 103 -3.82 -6.33 -2.87
CA PHE A 103 -3.91 -5.60 -4.12
C PHE A 103 -2.51 -5.21 -4.56
N PHE A 104 -2.34 -4.88 -5.84
CA PHE A 104 -1.05 -4.44 -6.35
C PHE A 104 -1.21 -3.18 -7.18
N ILE A 105 -0.10 -2.45 -7.29
CA ILE A 105 0.04 -1.37 -8.24
C ILE A 105 1.18 -1.70 -9.19
N GLU A 106 1.00 -1.29 -10.43
CA GLU A 106 2.02 -1.40 -11.46
C GLU A 106 2.08 -0.12 -12.30
N GLY A 107 3.23 0.08 -12.94
CA GLY A 107 3.41 1.18 -13.86
C GLY A 107 4.78 1.17 -14.51
N GLU A 108 4.94 2.10 -15.44
CA GLU A 108 6.18 2.34 -16.14
C GLU A 108 7.09 3.29 -15.35
N ILE A 109 8.40 3.09 -15.54
CA ILE A 109 9.45 3.96 -15.03
C ILE A 109 10.05 4.69 -16.24
N SER A 110 10.07 6.02 -16.21
CA SER A 110 10.68 6.79 -17.29
C SER A 110 12.18 6.48 -17.39
N SER A 111 12.74 6.52 -18.60
CA SER A 111 14.15 6.20 -18.85
C SER A 111 15.12 6.96 -17.91
N PRO A 112 14.98 8.29 -17.69
CA PRO A 112 15.89 8.99 -16.77
C PRO A 112 15.84 8.47 -15.34
N LYS A 113 14.66 8.07 -14.84
CA LYS A 113 14.50 7.48 -13.51
C LYS A 113 15.08 6.07 -13.47
N ALA A 114 14.87 5.27 -14.52
CA ALA A 114 15.44 3.93 -14.62
C ALA A 114 16.98 3.98 -14.64
N ASP A 115 17.58 4.96 -15.33
CA ASP A 115 19.03 5.17 -15.36
C ASP A 115 19.59 5.57 -14.00
N GLN A 116 18.89 6.47 -13.30
CA GLN A 116 19.25 6.85 -11.93
C GLN A 116 19.18 5.64 -10.98
N ILE A 117 18.11 4.84 -11.08
CA ILE A 117 17.95 3.64 -10.25
C ILE A 117 19.10 2.66 -10.51
N ALA A 118 19.41 2.37 -11.78
CA ALA A 118 20.49 1.44 -12.13
C ALA A 118 21.85 1.85 -11.53
N ARG A 119 22.14 3.15 -11.49
CA ARG A 119 23.38 3.69 -10.94
C ARG A 119 23.45 3.67 -9.41
N LEU A 120 22.32 3.83 -8.72
CA LEU A 120 22.27 4.12 -7.29
C LEU A 120 21.59 3.05 -6.43
N HIS A 121 21.13 1.93 -7.02
CA HIS A 121 20.38 0.91 -6.27
C HIS A 121 21.13 0.32 -5.07
N ASP A 122 22.46 0.23 -5.14
CA ASP A 122 23.31 -0.26 -4.04
C ASP A 122 23.53 0.76 -2.91
N GLN A 123 23.26 2.05 -3.18
CA GLN A 123 23.60 3.16 -2.29
C GLN A 123 22.42 3.69 -1.50
N ASN A 124 21.20 3.49 -2.00
CA ASN A 124 20.00 4.14 -1.51
C ASN A 124 18.94 3.12 -1.10
N ARG A 125 18.42 3.26 0.12
CA ARG A 125 17.28 2.47 0.58
C ARG A 125 16.02 2.90 -0.14
N SER A 126 15.14 1.93 -0.36
CA SER A 126 13.82 2.19 -0.93
C SER A 126 12.78 2.33 0.16
N SER A 127 11.80 3.21 -0.07
CA SER A 127 10.68 3.39 0.85
C SER A 127 9.38 3.69 0.11
N ILE A 128 8.26 3.42 0.76
CA ILE A 128 6.93 3.68 0.21
C ILE A 128 6.16 4.56 1.18
N SER A 129 5.56 5.63 0.67
CA SER A 129 4.52 6.36 1.38
C SER A 129 3.19 6.14 0.70
N LEU A 130 2.13 6.02 1.48
CA LEU A 130 0.78 5.78 0.96
C LEU A 130 -0.24 6.66 1.67
N HIS A 131 -1.18 7.14 0.88
CA HIS A 131 -2.33 7.90 1.33
C HIS A 131 -3.58 7.29 0.70
N CYS A 132 -4.43 6.72 1.54
CA CYS A 132 -5.63 6.01 1.11
C CYS A 132 -6.88 6.70 1.68
N GLU A 133 -7.89 6.88 0.84
CA GLU A 133 -9.20 7.39 1.22
C GLU A 133 -10.21 6.26 1.20
N PHE A 134 -10.92 6.11 2.32
CA PHE A 134 -11.90 5.07 2.54
C PHE A 134 -13.28 5.64 2.86
N ASN A 135 -14.29 4.93 2.42
CA ASN A 135 -15.65 5.09 2.90
C ASN A 135 -16.06 3.85 3.68
N CYS A 136 -16.66 4.04 4.85
CA CYS A 136 -17.58 3.06 5.41
C CYS A 136 -18.91 3.78 5.62
N GLY A 137 -20.05 3.07 5.56
CA GLY A 137 -21.39 3.70 5.63
C GLY A 137 -21.68 4.57 6.86
N LEU A 138 -20.73 4.73 7.79
CA LEU A 138 -20.74 5.72 8.87
C LEU A 138 -20.00 7.02 8.53
N HIS A 139 -18.80 6.93 7.93
CA HIS A 139 -17.85 8.03 7.72
C HIS A 139 -16.95 7.78 6.50
N ASP A 140 -16.59 8.87 5.82
CA ASP A 140 -15.38 8.93 5.02
C ASP A 140 -14.17 9.24 5.92
N PHE A 141 -13.08 8.50 5.74
CA PHE A 141 -11.87 8.62 6.54
C PHE A 141 -10.62 8.28 5.71
N SER A 142 -9.49 8.84 6.12
CA SER A 142 -8.22 8.65 5.42
C SER A 142 -7.23 7.87 6.27
N LYS A 143 -6.36 7.11 5.61
CA LYS A 143 -5.22 6.40 6.21
C LYS A 143 -3.96 6.87 5.49
N THR A 144 -3.05 7.47 6.25
CA THR A 144 -1.72 7.81 5.76
C THR A 144 -0.68 6.96 6.47
N ARG A 145 0.22 6.35 5.70
CA ARG A 145 1.47 5.77 6.21
C ARG A 145 2.61 6.50 5.52
N ASN A 146 3.32 7.28 6.32
CA ASN A 146 4.53 7.95 5.87
C ASN A 146 5.70 6.97 6.01
N ASN A 147 6.42 6.76 4.92
CA ASN A 147 7.72 6.09 4.92
C ASN A 147 7.72 4.68 5.55
N LEU A 148 7.07 3.73 4.87
CA LEU A 148 7.39 2.31 5.01
C LEU A 148 8.85 2.12 4.56
N ASP A 149 9.77 2.13 5.52
CA ASP A 149 11.21 1.93 5.30
C ASP A 149 11.56 0.44 5.27
N GLY A 150 12.73 0.11 4.72
CA GLY A 150 13.21 -1.27 4.62
C GLY A 150 12.49 -2.09 3.55
N VAL A 151 11.91 -1.43 2.54
CA VAL A 151 11.28 -2.10 1.41
C VAL A 151 12.35 -2.83 0.60
N ASN A 152 12.29 -4.16 0.62
CA ASN A 152 13.22 -4.99 -0.14
C ASN A 152 12.76 -5.06 -1.61
N VAL A 153 13.51 -4.41 -2.49
CA VAL A 153 13.21 -4.33 -3.92
C VAL A 153 13.97 -5.40 -4.68
N HIS A 154 13.25 -6.21 -5.44
CA HIS A 154 13.85 -7.14 -6.38
C HIS A 154 14.09 -6.45 -7.73
N PHE A 155 15.36 -6.18 -8.04
CA PHE A 155 15.77 -5.55 -9.30
C PHE A 155 16.07 -6.58 -10.38
N LEU A 156 15.48 -6.40 -11.56
CA LEU A 156 15.76 -7.19 -12.76
C LEU A 156 16.44 -6.32 -13.82
N ASN A 157 17.31 -6.93 -14.63
CA ASN A 157 18.01 -6.28 -15.74
C ASN A 157 18.87 -5.06 -15.34
N VAL A 158 19.19 -4.92 -14.05
CA VAL A 158 19.95 -3.77 -13.53
C VAL A 158 21.37 -3.73 -14.07
N GLN A 159 22.04 -4.88 -14.17
CA GLN A 159 23.41 -4.98 -14.68
C GLN A 159 23.48 -4.68 -16.17
N ASP A 160 22.56 -5.24 -16.96
CA ASP A 160 22.47 -5.01 -18.40
C ASP A 160 22.24 -3.53 -18.71
N ARG A 161 21.33 -2.88 -17.97
CA ARG A 161 21.10 -1.43 -18.13
C ARG A 161 22.34 -0.62 -17.75
N ARG A 162 23.02 -0.98 -16.66
CA ARG A 162 24.24 -0.29 -16.21
C ARG A 162 25.36 -0.38 -17.24
N GLN A 163 25.60 -1.56 -17.82
CA GLN A 163 26.58 -1.75 -18.89
C GLN A 163 26.27 -0.88 -20.12
N ARG A 164 24.99 -0.81 -20.54
CA ARG A 164 24.58 0.07 -21.65
C ARG A 164 24.87 1.54 -21.36
N LEU A 165 24.71 1.99 -20.11
CA LEU A 165 24.98 3.36 -19.69
C LEU A 165 26.47 3.69 -19.58
N GLU A 166 27.34 2.69 -19.43
CA GLU A 166 28.80 2.86 -19.40
C GLU A 166 29.42 2.90 -20.81
N HIS A 167 28.70 2.40 -21.81
CA HIS A 167 29.13 2.35 -23.21
C HIS A 167 28.43 3.37 -24.14
N ALA A 168 27.53 4.20 -23.60
CA ALA A 168 26.81 5.26 -24.31
C ALA A 168 27.47 6.63 -24.08
#